data_AF-A0A846XAE4-F1
#
_entry.id   AF-A0A846XAE4-F1
#
_cell.length_a   1.000
_cell.length_b   1.000
_cell.length_c   1.000
_cell.angle_alpha   90.00
_cell.angle_beta   90.00
_cell.angle_gamma   90.00
#
_symmetry.space_group_name_H-M   'P 1'
#
loop_
_entity.id
_entity.type
_entity.pdbx_description
1 polymer ?
#
loop_
_entity_poly.entity_id
_entity_poly.type
_entity_poly.pdbx_seq_one_letter_code
_entity_poly.pdbx_strand_id
1 'polypeptide(L)'
;MSSTAIHRGPGTSYQQRSGRAIEERTKAMIVAAAEQLMTERLAEADTDDALAHLTTADICVQARNYIRRDGTEGPIPKATMWKHFKTVEALAVAVADTMTAADRPVPDQVLRLAAGRPAAPPEGGDTRRLEARFAGRHYDLDQLADQFVRAAGADDRADMLYWAAELAERGLRERRRGDHARVATARDWARRGLELADRGSRLDCMMGIRCARAAAAAEAVLSRNLDYEPTGLSRLRTIRETELEFAEALGWDLHRLLARFHIDHARALAEEDPWREMHAVYTVARELPALALESDRAREPQDRLQAGELSEIIAALCRIDMAYGGDPESGEQFVALFGDSAQTLIQDLLACFAVTTGERRRHEGNIRALLRLSEFARRTGHITDPATTVAAVENYRQAAVDLLRTAEFGALRDLLVARYLTAKAYSLTATETDARPTEPAAGSIVHPRPEGLLQAAVQFYDHAAGVTSPRGSAGVLRARAAQAGAELRHSVPAAADPHTAETGVLAGGEFDSIARAINDLVLIVISRRNRFTDTEIARLLELVDPMYDYITAGRN
;
A
#
# COMPACT_ATOMS: atom_id res chain seq x y z
N MET A 1 41.13 -3.47 -21.70
CA MET A 1 40.51 -3.12 -22.99
C MET A 1 39.03 -3.43 -22.90
N SER A 2 38.21 -2.39 -23.03
CA SER A 2 36.75 -2.41 -22.94
C SER A 2 36.09 -3.04 -24.17
N SER A 3 34.95 -3.71 -24.00
CA SER A 3 33.95 -3.82 -25.06
C SER A 3 32.55 -3.87 -24.47
N THR A 4 31.67 -3.16 -25.15
CA THR A 4 30.45 -2.50 -24.72
C THR A 4 29.20 -3.36 -24.86
N ALA A 5 28.35 -3.31 -23.82
CA ALA A 5 26.98 -3.80 -23.83
C ALA A 5 26.07 -2.92 -24.69
N ILE A 6 25.23 -3.53 -25.53
CA ILE A 6 24.11 -2.88 -26.22
C ILE A 6 22.83 -3.38 -25.55
N HIS A 7 22.26 -2.57 -24.66
CA HIS A 7 20.91 -2.75 -24.13
C HIS A 7 19.87 -2.28 -25.16
N ARG A 8 19.00 -3.18 -25.65
CA ARG A 8 17.76 -2.84 -26.34
C ARG A 8 16.59 -3.01 -25.38
N GLY A 9 15.95 -1.91 -24.99
CA GLY A 9 14.66 -1.92 -24.28
C GLY A 9 13.46 -2.11 -25.23
N PRO A 10 12.25 -2.39 -24.69
CA PRO A 10 11.04 -2.67 -25.47
C PRO A 10 10.52 -1.38 -26.11
N GLY A 11 10.28 -1.41 -27.42
CA GLY A 11 9.95 -0.22 -28.19
C GLY A 11 8.47 0.10 -28.25
N THR A 12 8.05 1.24 -27.67
CA THR A 12 6.85 1.99 -28.12
C THR A 12 6.85 2.12 -29.64
N SER A 13 5.72 1.88 -30.31
CA SER A 13 5.65 1.89 -31.77
C SER A 13 6.14 3.24 -32.33
N TYR A 14 6.85 3.22 -33.46
CA TYR A 14 7.42 4.41 -34.09
C TYR A 14 6.39 5.53 -34.28
N GLN A 15 5.14 5.17 -34.61
CA GLN A 15 4.01 6.09 -34.77
C GLN A 15 3.55 6.75 -33.44
N GLN A 16 3.60 6.03 -32.33
CA GLN A 16 3.29 6.59 -31.00
C GLN A 16 4.42 7.50 -30.50
N ARG A 17 5.68 7.14 -30.78
CA ARG A 17 6.84 8.00 -30.46
C ARG A 17 6.83 9.29 -31.26
N SER A 18 6.56 9.22 -32.57
CA SER A 18 6.49 10.40 -33.43
C SER A 18 5.31 11.29 -33.05
N GLY A 19 4.16 10.72 -32.72
CA GLY A 19 2.98 11.47 -32.27
C GLY A 19 3.21 12.21 -30.94
N ARG A 20 3.77 11.53 -29.94
CA ARG A 20 4.09 12.13 -28.63
C ARG A 20 5.18 13.20 -28.74
N ALA A 21 6.20 12.98 -29.55
CA ALA A 21 7.26 13.98 -29.79
C ALA A 21 6.74 15.25 -30.46
N ILE A 22 5.76 15.14 -31.37
CA ILE A 22 5.11 16.30 -32.01
C ILE A 22 4.23 17.05 -30.99
N GLU A 23 3.49 16.33 -30.14
CA GLU A 23 2.66 16.95 -29.11
C GLU A 23 3.50 17.65 -28.03
N GLU A 24 4.59 17.04 -27.58
CA GLU A 24 5.53 17.64 -26.62
C GLU A 24 6.22 18.86 -27.23
N ARG A 25 6.66 18.79 -28.50
CA ARG A 25 7.22 19.94 -29.23
C ARG A 25 6.21 21.07 -29.36
N THR A 26 4.95 20.76 -29.67
CA THR A 26 3.88 21.76 -29.80
C THR A 26 3.60 22.43 -28.45
N LYS A 27 3.53 21.64 -27.36
CA LYS A 27 3.37 22.16 -26.00
C LYS A 27 4.53 23.08 -25.61
N ALA A 28 5.78 22.69 -25.87
CA ALA A 28 6.95 23.50 -25.56
C ALA A 28 6.97 24.82 -26.35
N MET A 29 6.61 24.79 -27.63
CA MET A 29 6.49 25.99 -28.47
C MET A 29 5.45 26.98 -27.92
N ILE A 30 4.28 26.48 -27.49
CA ILE A 30 3.24 27.32 -26.88
C ILE A 30 3.75 27.99 -25.61
N VAL A 31 4.43 27.24 -24.74
CA VAL A 31 4.97 27.75 -23.47
C VAL A 31 6.05 28.81 -23.73
N ALA A 32 6.98 28.56 -24.66
CA ALA A 32 8.02 29.52 -25.01
C ALA A 32 7.45 30.83 -25.58
N ALA A 33 6.43 30.73 -26.44
CA ALA A 33 5.76 31.91 -26.99
C ALA A 33 5.02 32.72 -25.91
N ALA A 34 4.38 32.04 -24.96
CA ALA A 34 3.71 32.69 -23.83
C ALA A 34 4.72 33.36 -22.88
N GLU A 35 5.83 32.70 -22.58
CA GLU A 35 6.92 33.26 -21.77
C GLU A 35 7.47 34.54 -22.40
N GLN A 36 7.78 34.51 -23.70
CA GLN A 36 8.28 35.68 -24.41
C GLN A 36 7.26 36.84 -24.37
N LEU A 37 5.99 36.57 -24.68
CA LEU A 37 4.95 37.59 -24.72
C LEU A 37 4.69 38.20 -23.33
N MET A 38 4.69 37.38 -22.28
CA MET A 38 4.56 37.86 -20.90
C MET A 38 5.76 38.73 -20.52
N THR A 39 6.98 38.31 -20.88
CA THR A 39 8.21 39.07 -20.58
C THR A 39 8.23 40.42 -21.31
N GLU A 40 7.85 40.45 -22.60
CA GLU A 40 7.76 41.68 -23.41
C GLU A 40 6.74 42.66 -22.82
N ARG A 41 5.54 42.18 -22.45
CA ARG A 41 4.49 43.01 -21.84
C ARG A 41 4.92 43.61 -20.50
N LEU A 42 5.66 42.86 -19.70
CA LEU A 42 6.19 43.34 -18.42
C LEU A 42 7.34 44.35 -18.60
N ALA A 43 8.07 44.28 -19.72
CA ALA A 43 9.10 45.27 -20.03
C ALA A 43 8.52 46.59 -20.59
N GLU A 44 7.36 46.54 -21.25
CA GLU A 44 6.70 47.70 -21.87
C GLU A 44 5.79 48.48 -20.90
N ALA A 45 5.24 47.82 -19.87
CA ALA A 45 4.28 48.40 -18.94
C ALA A 45 4.72 48.20 -17.49
N ASP A 46 5.13 49.28 -16.83
CA ASP A 46 5.51 49.32 -15.41
C ASP A 46 4.27 49.44 -14.50
N THR A 47 3.23 48.64 -14.79
CA THR A 47 1.96 48.65 -14.05
C THR A 47 1.59 47.25 -13.57
N ASP A 48 0.93 47.20 -12.40
CA ASP A 48 0.49 45.96 -11.76
C ASP A 48 -0.49 45.11 -12.58
N ASP A 49 -1.05 45.66 -13.66
CA ASP A 49 -2.05 45.05 -14.54
C ASP A 49 -1.53 44.72 -15.96
N ALA A 50 -0.22 44.74 -16.20
CA ALA A 50 0.38 44.52 -17.53
C ALA A 50 -0.05 43.21 -18.23
N LEU A 51 -0.40 42.17 -17.46
CA LEU A 51 -0.88 40.88 -17.98
C LEU A 51 -2.41 40.70 -17.90
N ALA A 52 -3.16 41.66 -17.34
CA ALA A 52 -4.60 41.53 -17.08
C ALA A 52 -5.45 41.40 -18.36
N HIS A 53 -4.94 41.88 -19.49
CA HIS A 53 -5.59 41.82 -20.80
C HIS A 53 -4.95 40.79 -21.74
N LEU A 54 -4.09 39.89 -21.23
CA LEU A 54 -3.49 38.84 -22.04
C LEU A 54 -4.56 37.81 -22.44
N THR A 55 -4.80 37.66 -23.74
CA THR A 55 -5.78 36.71 -24.25
C THR A 55 -5.12 35.49 -24.89
N THR A 56 -5.85 34.37 -24.96
CA THR A 56 -5.44 33.20 -25.74
C THR A 56 -5.17 33.55 -27.22
N ALA A 57 -5.83 34.58 -27.76
CA ALA A 57 -5.61 35.03 -29.14
C ALA A 57 -4.22 35.66 -29.31
N ASP A 58 -3.76 36.46 -28.35
CA ASP A 58 -2.44 37.10 -28.38
C ASP A 58 -1.32 36.04 -28.39
N ILE A 59 -1.48 35.01 -27.54
CA ILE A 59 -0.54 33.88 -27.47
C ILE A 59 -0.53 33.08 -28.79
N CYS A 60 -1.69 32.86 -29.41
CA CYS A 60 -1.75 32.13 -30.68
C CYS A 60 -1.01 32.88 -31.80
N VAL A 61 -1.05 34.22 -31.78
CA VAL A 61 -0.32 35.07 -32.74
C VAL A 61 1.19 35.03 -32.50
N GLN A 62 1.61 34.95 -31.23
CA GLN A 62 3.03 34.86 -30.87
C GLN A 62 3.63 33.48 -31.14
N ALA A 63 2.85 32.41 -30.97
CA ALA A 63 3.25 31.03 -31.27
C ALA A 63 3.29 30.75 -32.78
N ARG A 64 4.25 31.40 -33.46
CA ARG A 64 4.56 31.25 -34.88
C ARG A 64 5.31 29.94 -35.14
N ASN A 65 5.43 29.58 -36.42
CA ASN A 65 6.18 28.40 -36.87
C ASN A 65 5.49 27.05 -36.60
N TYR A 66 4.16 27.04 -36.44
CA TYR A 66 3.38 25.81 -36.36
C TYR A 66 3.16 25.23 -37.77
N ILE A 67 3.66 24.01 -38.00
CA ILE A 67 3.48 23.28 -39.26
C ILE A 67 2.11 22.59 -39.25
N ARG A 68 1.24 23.00 -40.16
CA ARG A 68 -0.11 22.42 -40.34
C ARG A 68 -0.05 21.11 -41.12
N ARG A 69 -1.17 20.37 -41.09
CA ARG A 69 -1.30 19.06 -41.76
C ARG A 69 -1.14 19.15 -43.29
N ASP A 70 -1.40 20.32 -43.85
CA ASP A 70 -1.21 20.62 -45.28
C ASP A 70 0.22 21.10 -45.63
N GLY A 71 1.14 21.10 -44.66
CA GLY A 71 2.53 21.53 -44.84
C GLY A 71 2.75 23.03 -44.77
N THR A 72 1.70 23.83 -44.56
CA THR A 72 1.83 25.29 -44.42
C THR A 72 2.26 25.69 -43.01
N GLU A 73 3.07 26.74 -42.91
CA GLU A 73 3.56 27.28 -41.65
C GLU A 73 2.77 28.54 -41.26
N GLY A 74 2.40 28.67 -39.99
CA GLY A 74 1.65 29.83 -39.51
C GLY A 74 1.48 29.86 -38.00
N PRO A 75 0.66 30.81 -37.47
CA PRO A 75 0.31 30.83 -36.06
C PRO A 75 -0.49 29.59 -35.68
N ILE A 76 -0.33 29.15 -34.43
CA ILE A 76 -1.07 28.00 -33.91
C ILE A 76 -2.59 28.28 -33.90
N PRO A 77 -3.43 27.34 -34.36
CA PRO A 77 -4.88 27.48 -34.27
C PRO A 77 -5.37 27.48 -32.81
N LYS A 78 -6.39 28.28 -32.49
CA LYS A 78 -7.04 28.31 -31.15
C LYS A 78 -7.51 26.93 -30.68
N ALA A 79 -8.01 26.09 -31.60
CA ALA A 79 -8.43 24.72 -31.28
C ALA A 79 -7.25 23.84 -30.80
N THR A 80 -6.06 23.99 -31.41
CA THR A 80 -4.85 23.29 -30.99
C THR A 80 -4.35 23.83 -29.65
N MET A 81 -4.44 25.15 -29.43
CA MET A 81 -4.12 25.78 -28.15
C MET A 81 -4.97 25.19 -27.01
N TRP A 82 -6.29 25.10 -27.19
CA TRP A 82 -7.22 24.53 -26.20
C TRP A 82 -7.04 23.04 -25.93
N LYS A 83 -6.45 22.29 -26.87
CA LYS A 83 -6.07 20.89 -26.64
C LYS A 83 -4.98 20.78 -25.56
N HIS A 84 -4.08 21.77 -25.48
CA HIS A 84 -2.93 21.74 -24.56
C HIS A 84 -3.13 22.58 -23.29
N PHE A 85 -3.74 23.76 -23.39
CA PHE A 85 -4.06 24.60 -22.25
C PHE A 85 -5.45 25.22 -22.41
N LYS A 86 -6.33 24.91 -21.45
CA LYS A 86 -7.74 25.35 -21.48
C LYS A 86 -7.92 26.81 -21.09
N THR A 87 -6.98 27.38 -20.34
CA THR A 87 -7.04 28.75 -19.84
C THR A 87 -5.65 29.41 -19.85
N VAL A 88 -5.60 30.75 -19.73
CA VAL A 88 -4.33 31.50 -19.71
C VAL A 88 -3.59 31.27 -18.38
N GLU A 89 -4.31 31.04 -17.29
CA GLU A 89 -3.79 30.69 -15.97
C GLU A 89 -3.04 29.35 -16.00
N ALA A 90 -3.64 28.31 -16.62
CA ALA A 90 -3.00 27.01 -16.78
C ALA A 90 -1.71 27.09 -17.62
N LEU A 91 -1.65 28.05 -18.56
CA LEU A 91 -0.46 28.31 -19.34
C LEU A 91 0.59 29.09 -18.52
N ALA A 92 0.17 30.05 -17.70
CA ALA A 92 1.05 30.78 -16.80
C ALA A 92 1.73 29.85 -15.76
N VAL A 93 1.03 28.81 -15.27
CA VAL A 93 1.63 27.75 -14.44
C VAL A 93 2.78 27.06 -15.20
N ALA A 94 2.56 26.66 -16.45
CA ALA A 94 3.59 25.98 -17.24
C ALA A 94 4.78 26.89 -17.60
N VAL A 95 4.54 28.20 -17.77
CA VAL A 95 5.62 29.19 -17.93
C VAL A 95 6.42 29.32 -16.63
N ALA A 96 5.76 29.44 -15.48
CA ALA A 96 6.43 29.50 -14.18
C ALA A 96 7.27 28.24 -13.91
N ASP A 97 6.74 27.05 -14.18
CA ASP A 97 7.48 25.78 -14.07
C ASP A 97 8.71 25.77 -14.98
N THR A 98 8.59 26.28 -16.21
CA THR A 98 9.70 26.30 -17.19
C THR A 98 10.79 27.30 -16.81
N MET A 99 10.42 28.47 -16.31
CA MET A 99 11.37 29.47 -15.81
C MET A 99 12.08 28.96 -14.54
N THR A 100 11.34 28.34 -13.62
CA THR A 100 11.87 27.73 -12.40
C THR A 100 12.84 26.58 -12.72
N ALA A 101 12.47 25.69 -13.63
CA ALA A 101 13.33 24.58 -14.05
C ALA A 101 14.62 25.05 -14.77
N ALA A 102 14.65 26.29 -15.25
CA ALA A 102 15.82 26.93 -15.85
C ALA A 102 16.57 27.86 -14.88
N ASP A 103 16.28 27.80 -13.57
CA ASP A 103 16.84 28.67 -12.53
C ASP A 103 16.70 30.17 -12.82
N ARG A 104 15.62 30.59 -13.49
CA ARG A 104 15.33 31.99 -13.80
C ARG A 104 14.28 32.55 -12.84
N PRO A 105 14.40 33.81 -12.38
CA PRO A 105 13.40 34.42 -11.52
C PRO A 105 12.07 34.56 -12.26
N VAL A 106 10.98 34.11 -11.64
CA VAL A 106 9.63 34.21 -12.19
C VAL A 106 9.01 35.54 -11.73
N PRO A 107 8.54 36.40 -12.64
CA PRO A 107 7.89 37.66 -12.26
C PRO A 107 6.61 37.43 -11.46
N ASP A 108 6.37 38.25 -10.42
CA ASP A 108 5.21 38.14 -9.53
C ASP A 108 3.87 38.20 -10.27
N GLN A 109 3.77 38.95 -11.38
CA GLN A 109 2.55 38.99 -12.19
C GLN A 109 2.26 37.65 -12.90
N VAL A 110 3.30 36.90 -13.30
CA VAL A 110 3.14 35.55 -13.89
C VAL A 110 2.68 34.57 -12.81
N LEU A 111 3.21 34.67 -11.59
CA LEU A 111 2.76 33.88 -10.45
C LEU A 111 1.32 34.20 -10.04
N ARG A 112 0.94 35.49 -10.01
CA ARG A 112 -0.44 35.93 -9.76
C ARG A 112 -1.41 35.42 -10.82
N LEU A 113 -1.02 35.46 -12.09
CA LEU A 113 -1.82 34.92 -13.19
C LEU A 113 -1.94 33.39 -13.13
N ALA A 114 -0.87 32.69 -12.75
CA ALA A 114 -0.85 31.24 -12.54
C ALA A 114 -1.75 30.80 -11.37
N ALA A 115 -1.85 31.62 -10.33
CA ALA A 115 -2.74 31.39 -9.18
C ALA A 115 -4.24 31.59 -9.50
N GLY A 116 -4.56 32.23 -10.64
CA GLY A 116 -5.92 32.66 -11.01
C GLY A 116 -6.40 33.85 -10.18
N ARG A 117 -7.26 34.73 -10.74
CA ARG A 117 -7.78 35.91 -10.02
C ARG A 117 -8.45 35.49 -8.69
N PRO A 118 -7.85 35.79 -7.52
CA PRO A 118 -8.50 35.58 -6.26
C PRO A 118 -9.38 36.82 -5.99
N ALA A 119 -10.59 36.61 -5.48
CA ALA A 119 -11.17 37.63 -4.60
C ALA A 119 -10.11 37.92 -3.53
N ALA A 120 -9.76 39.19 -3.33
CA ALA A 120 -8.63 39.60 -2.50
C ALA A 120 -8.55 38.76 -1.20
N PRO A 121 -7.47 37.99 -0.99
CA PRO A 121 -7.32 37.24 0.25
C PRO A 121 -7.04 38.22 1.40
N PRO A 122 -7.48 37.91 2.63
CA PRO A 122 -7.12 38.70 3.79
C PRO A 122 -5.60 38.70 3.96
N GLU A 123 -5.05 39.88 4.26
CA GLU A 123 -3.61 40.15 4.25
C GLU A 123 -2.79 39.26 5.21
N GLY A 124 -1.68 38.73 4.70
CA GLY A 124 -0.40 38.64 5.42
C GLY A 124 -0.06 37.37 6.21
N GLY A 125 -1.03 36.56 6.65
CA GLY A 125 -0.77 35.38 7.48
C GLY A 125 -0.70 34.05 6.74
N ASP A 126 -1.53 33.88 5.70
CA ASP A 126 -1.84 32.54 5.18
C ASP A 126 -0.82 32.04 4.12
N THR A 127 -0.21 32.93 3.34
CA THR A 127 0.78 32.55 2.30
C THR A 127 2.08 32.05 2.90
N ARG A 128 2.69 32.75 3.86
CA ARG A 128 3.92 32.28 4.54
C ARG A 128 3.68 30.96 5.28
N ARG A 129 2.48 30.80 5.85
CA ARG A 129 2.06 29.57 6.52
C ARG A 129 1.93 28.41 5.54
N LEU A 130 1.29 28.63 4.40
CA LEU A 130 1.17 27.64 3.33
C LEU A 130 2.53 27.30 2.70
N GLU A 131 3.40 28.30 2.51
CA GLU A 131 4.78 28.13 2.05
C GLU A 131 5.60 27.29 3.03
N ALA A 132 5.51 27.57 4.34
CA ALA A 132 6.18 26.78 5.38
C ALA A 132 5.69 25.33 5.37
N ARG A 133 4.36 25.10 5.29
CA ARG A 133 3.76 23.76 5.19
C ARG A 133 4.18 23.03 3.91
N PHE A 134 4.27 23.75 2.79
CA PHE A 134 4.72 23.20 1.52
C PHE A 134 6.21 22.81 1.57
N ALA A 135 7.07 23.70 2.07
CA ALA A 135 8.48 23.44 2.32
C ALA A 135 8.69 22.29 3.32
N GLY A 136 7.75 22.12 4.25
CA GLY A 136 7.71 21.03 5.22
C GLY A 136 7.84 19.64 4.60
N ARG A 137 7.48 19.45 3.33
CA ARG A 137 7.69 18.20 2.59
C ARG A 137 9.15 17.77 2.47
N HIS A 138 10.07 18.71 2.58
CA HIS A 138 11.51 18.49 2.46
C HIS A 138 12.24 18.44 3.80
N TYR A 139 11.54 18.71 4.91
CA TYR A 139 12.14 18.66 6.24
C TYR A 139 12.34 17.22 6.71
N ASP A 140 13.49 16.98 7.34
CA ASP A 140 13.70 15.79 8.17
C ASP A 140 12.92 15.91 9.50
N LEU A 141 12.93 14.85 10.31
CA LEU A 141 12.17 14.82 11.56
C LEU A 141 12.64 15.86 12.59
N ASP A 142 13.94 16.14 12.64
CA ASP A 142 14.49 17.11 13.61
C ASP A 142 14.07 18.53 13.21
N GLN A 143 14.14 18.85 11.91
CA GLN A 143 13.65 20.11 11.34
C GLN A 143 12.14 20.28 11.54
N LEU A 144 11.34 19.22 11.43
CA LEU A 144 9.90 19.28 11.74
C LEU A 144 9.64 19.54 13.23
N ALA A 145 10.44 18.95 14.11
CA ALA A 145 10.35 19.19 15.56
C ALA A 145 10.71 20.65 15.89
N ASP A 146 11.71 21.21 15.23
CA ASP A 146 12.06 22.63 15.35
C ASP A 146 10.92 23.54 14.90
N GLN A 147 10.21 23.22 13.81
CA GLN A 147 9.03 23.98 13.40
C GLN A 147 7.90 23.91 14.43
N PHE A 148 7.68 22.74 15.04
CA PHE A 148 6.72 22.61 16.13
C PHE A 148 7.10 23.51 17.31
N VAL A 149 8.37 23.51 17.72
CA VAL A 149 8.86 24.35 18.83
C VAL A 149 8.71 25.84 18.50
N ARG A 150 8.98 26.26 17.26
CA ARG A 150 8.77 27.64 16.81
C ARG A 150 7.28 28.03 16.85
N ALA A 151 6.40 27.16 16.37
CA ALA A 151 4.96 27.37 16.42
C ALA A 151 4.46 27.47 17.87
N ALA A 152 4.97 26.62 18.76
CA ALA A 152 4.66 26.68 20.20
C ALA A 152 5.16 27.97 20.85
N GLY A 153 6.35 28.45 20.49
CA GLY A 153 6.87 29.75 20.95
C GLY A 153 6.06 30.95 20.47
N ALA A 154 5.36 30.80 19.34
CA ALA A 154 4.46 31.81 18.76
C ALA A 154 2.99 31.62 19.17
N ASP A 155 2.67 30.59 19.98
CA ASP A 155 1.31 30.18 20.34
C ASP A 155 0.39 29.91 19.12
N ASP A 156 0.95 29.44 18.00
CA ASP A 156 0.18 29.08 16.80
C ASP A 156 -0.30 27.63 16.86
N ARG A 157 -1.45 27.44 17.52
CA ARG A 157 -2.12 26.14 17.69
C ARG A 157 -2.30 25.37 16.39
N ALA A 158 -2.70 26.04 15.30
CA ALA A 158 -3.00 25.35 14.06
C ALA A 158 -1.73 24.90 13.31
N ASP A 159 -0.58 25.55 13.52
CA ASP A 159 0.71 25.06 13.01
C ASP A 159 1.27 23.98 13.91
N MET A 160 1.16 24.11 15.23
CA MET A 160 1.50 23.01 16.15
C MET A 160 0.74 21.73 15.79
N LEU A 161 -0.57 21.83 15.52
CA LEU A 161 -1.39 20.69 15.09
C LEU A 161 -0.92 20.09 13.76
N TYR A 162 -0.60 20.94 12.77
CA TYR A 162 -0.07 20.49 11.48
C TYR A 162 1.28 19.76 11.64
N TRP A 163 2.22 20.35 12.36
CA TRP A 163 3.55 19.78 12.56
C TRP A 163 3.52 18.51 13.39
N ALA A 164 2.65 18.43 14.40
CA ALA A 164 2.43 17.21 15.19
C ALA A 164 1.95 16.04 14.32
N ALA A 165 1.02 16.28 13.40
CA ALA A 165 0.54 15.26 12.46
C ALA A 165 1.64 14.81 11.50
N GLU A 166 2.42 15.73 10.93
CA GLU A 166 3.54 15.40 10.04
C GLU A 166 4.63 14.60 10.76
N LEU A 167 5.00 14.99 11.99
CA LEU A 167 5.96 14.28 12.83
C LEU A 167 5.51 12.85 13.13
N ALA A 168 4.23 12.67 13.47
CA ALA A 168 3.66 11.36 13.74
C ALA A 168 3.66 10.45 12.50
N GLU A 169 3.14 10.93 11.37
CA GLU A 169 3.03 10.15 10.13
C GLU A 169 4.42 9.79 9.56
N ARG A 170 5.35 10.75 9.50
CA ARG A 170 6.70 10.49 9.01
C ARG A 170 7.52 9.64 9.98
N GLY A 171 7.38 9.89 11.28
CA GLY A 171 7.99 9.06 12.31
C GLY A 171 7.62 7.59 12.18
N LEU A 172 6.35 7.29 11.86
CA LEU A 172 5.89 5.93 11.59
C LEU A 172 6.34 5.39 10.24
N ARG A 173 6.40 6.22 9.20
CA ARG A 173 6.83 5.80 7.85
C ARG A 173 8.32 5.46 7.78
N GLU A 174 9.15 6.22 8.49
CA GLU A 174 10.61 6.08 8.46
C GLU A 174 11.15 5.10 9.52
N ARG A 175 10.28 4.48 10.33
CA ARG A 175 10.70 3.56 11.39
C ARG A 175 11.35 2.30 10.80
N ARG A 176 12.36 1.78 11.49
CA ARG A 176 12.88 0.43 11.23
C ARG A 176 12.01 -0.59 11.97
N ARG A 177 11.94 -1.83 11.47
CA ARG A 177 11.32 -2.94 12.23
C ARG A 177 12.04 -3.10 13.56
N GLY A 178 11.28 -3.16 14.67
CA GLY A 178 11.81 -3.27 16.03
C GLY A 178 12.20 -1.93 16.69
N ASP A 179 12.06 -0.80 16.01
CA ASP A 179 12.33 0.53 16.57
C ASP A 179 11.14 1.03 17.42
N HIS A 180 10.99 0.44 18.61
CA HIS A 180 9.89 0.77 19.53
C HIS A 180 9.98 2.20 20.08
N ALA A 181 11.19 2.76 20.20
CA ALA A 181 11.39 4.13 20.68
C ALA A 181 10.84 5.16 19.69
N ARG A 182 11.11 4.97 18.38
CA ARG A 182 10.57 5.86 17.34
C ARG A 182 9.07 5.73 17.19
N VAL A 183 8.51 4.53 17.37
CA VAL A 183 7.05 4.31 17.40
C VAL A 183 6.41 5.02 18.60
N ALA A 184 6.99 4.91 19.79
CA ALA A 184 6.53 5.64 20.96
C ALA A 184 6.61 7.17 20.76
N THR A 185 7.70 7.67 20.17
CA THR A 185 7.84 9.09 19.85
C THR A 185 6.76 9.57 18.89
N ALA A 186 6.51 8.82 17.81
CA ALA A 186 5.47 9.15 16.84
C ALA A 186 4.06 9.12 17.47
N ARG A 187 3.79 8.15 18.35
CA ARG A 187 2.55 8.14 19.16
C ARG A 187 2.41 9.41 19.99
N ASP A 188 3.47 9.80 20.69
CA ASP A 188 3.41 10.93 21.61
C ASP A 188 3.19 12.25 20.85
N TRP A 189 3.77 12.40 19.65
CA TRP A 189 3.43 13.50 18.73
C TRP A 189 1.97 13.47 18.29
N ALA A 190 1.47 12.30 17.89
CA ALA A 190 0.07 12.15 17.48
C ALA A 190 -0.90 12.52 18.62
N ARG A 191 -0.59 12.12 19.86
CA ARG A 191 -1.39 12.46 21.04
C ARG A 191 -1.38 13.95 21.34
N ARG A 192 -0.23 14.62 21.23
CA ARG A 192 -0.16 16.08 21.33
C ARG A 192 -1.05 16.75 20.28
N GLY A 193 -1.05 16.24 19.04
CA GLY A 193 -1.95 16.71 17.99
C GLY A 193 -3.43 16.53 18.35
N LEU A 194 -3.82 15.37 18.90
CA LEU A 194 -5.19 15.13 19.36
C LEU A 194 -5.63 16.10 20.47
N GLU A 195 -4.76 16.39 21.43
CA GLU A 195 -5.03 17.35 22.52
C GLU A 195 -5.16 18.80 22.00
N LEU A 196 -4.53 19.10 20.86
CA LEU A 196 -4.61 20.41 20.20
C LEU A 196 -5.83 20.55 19.29
N ALA A 197 -6.51 19.50 18.86
CA ALA A 197 -7.59 19.62 17.87
C ALA A 197 -8.90 20.15 18.48
N ASP A 198 -9.50 21.18 17.87
CA ASP A 198 -10.82 21.69 18.27
C ASP A 198 -11.95 20.98 17.51
N ARG A 199 -12.92 20.43 18.23
CA ARG A 199 -14.11 19.80 17.62
C ARG A 199 -15.02 20.80 16.91
N GLY A 200 -14.93 22.09 17.26
CA GLY A 200 -15.67 23.16 16.60
C GLY A 200 -15.05 23.62 15.26
N SER A 201 -13.79 23.27 14.99
CA SER A 201 -13.08 23.66 13.77
C SER A 201 -13.04 22.49 12.78
N ARG A 202 -13.62 22.69 11.59
CA ARG A 202 -13.58 21.68 10.51
C ARG A 202 -12.15 21.27 10.15
N LEU A 203 -11.24 22.24 10.01
CA LEU A 203 -9.84 21.99 9.68
C LEU A 203 -9.12 21.19 10.77
N ASP A 204 -9.39 21.52 12.04
CA ASP A 204 -8.79 20.83 13.18
C ASP A 204 -9.30 19.40 13.28
N CYS A 205 -10.59 19.15 13.06
CA CYS A 205 -11.14 17.78 13.01
C CYS A 205 -10.45 16.93 11.93
N MET A 206 -10.19 17.48 10.75
CA MET A 206 -9.48 16.74 9.69
C MET A 206 -8.05 16.37 10.09
N MET A 207 -7.34 17.32 10.72
CA MET A 207 -6.00 17.07 11.26
C MET A 207 -6.01 16.14 12.48
N GLY A 208 -7.05 16.22 13.31
CA GLY A 208 -7.33 15.34 14.43
C GLY A 208 -7.51 13.89 14.00
N ILE A 209 -8.25 13.64 12.91
CA ILE A 209 -8.37 12.29 12.31
C ILE A 209 -7.00 11.77 11.84
N ARG A 210 -6.17 12.60 11.18
CA ARG A 210 -4.80 12.20 10.81
C ARG A 210 -3.98 11.80 12.04
N CYS A 211 -4.05 12.59 13.10
CA CYS A 211 -3.39 12.29 14.37
C CYS A 211 -3.94 11.01 15.01
N ALA A 212 -5.26 10.80 15.03
CA ALA A 212 -5.89 9.61 15.59
C ALA A 212 -5.42 8.34 14.88
N ARG A 213 -5.38 8.37 13.54
CA ARG A 213 -4.89 7.27 12.72
C ARG A 213 -3.42 6.96 12.99
N ALA A 214 -2.57 7.97 13.08
CA ALA A 214 -1.16 7.78 13.42
C ALA A 214 -1.01 7.22 14.84
N ALA A 215 -1.75 7.74 15.83
CA ALA A 215 -1.73 7.25 17.19
C ALA A 215 -2.20 5.78 17.27
N ALA A 216 -3.28 5.42 16.57
CA ALA A 216 -3.80 4.06 16.51
C ALA A 216 -2.82 3.09 15.84
N ALA A 217 -2.18 3.50 14.73
CA ALA A 217 -1.16 2.70 14.06
C ALA A 217 0.08 2.48 14.96
N ALA A 218 0.49 3.50 15.70
CA ALA A 218 1.58 3.38 16.67
C ALA A 218 1.22 2.45 17.83
N GLU A 219 0.03 2.60 18.42
CA GLU A 219 -0.47 1.73 19.49
C GLU A 219 -0.63 0.28 19.01
N ALA A 220 -1.07 0.03 17.77
CA ALA A 220 -1.13 -1.31 17.20
C ALA A 220 0.25 -1.99 17.10
N VAL A 221 1.31 -1.22 16.82
CA VAL A 221 2.69 -1.74 16.81
C VAL A 221 3.20 -2.00 18.23
N LEU A 222 2.93 -1.10 19.17
CA LEU A 222 3.35 -1.25 20.58
C LEU A 222 2.61 -2.40 21.28
N SER A 223 1.34 -2.62 20.95
CA SER A 223 0.50 -3.70 21.50
C SER A 223 0.95 -5.10 21.10
N ARG A 224 1.95 -5.23 20.21
CA ARG A 224 2.60 -6.52 19.94
C ARG A 224 3.41 -7.04 21.12
N ASN A 225 3.76 -6.17 22.08
CA ASN A 225 4.27 -6.62 23.36
C ASN A 225 3.10 -7.14 24.21
N LEU A 226 3.09 -8.45 24.47
CA LEU A 226 1.99 -9.15 25.14
C LEU A 226 1.68 -8.60 26.54
N ASP A 227 2.69 -8.11 27.27
CA ASP A 227 2.50 -7.54 28.60
C ASP A 227 1.78 -6.17 28.54
N TYR A 228 1.94 -5.44 27.43
CA TYR A 228 1.33 -4.13 27.22
C TYR A 228 -0.02 -4.20 26.51
N GLU A 229 -0.30 -5.31 25.83
CA GLU A 229 -1.47 -5.46 24.95
C GLU A 229 -2.81 -5.02 25.56
N PRO A 230 -3.19 -5.41 26.80
CA PRO A 230 -4.47 -4.97 27.38
C PRO A 230 -4.57 -3.44 27.52
N THR A 231 -3.46 -2.80 27.90
CA THR A 231 -3.36 -1.33 27.97
C THR A 231 -3.45 -0.71 26.59
N GLY A 232 -2.76 -1.32 25.62
CA GLY A 232 -2.76 -0.91 24.22
C GLY A 232 -4.15 -0.95 23.59
N LEU A 233 -4.92 -2.03 23.81
CA LEU A 233 -6.30 -2.16 23.35
C LEU A 233 -7.22 -1.10 23.96
N SER A 234 -7.10 -0.84 25.27
CA SER A 234 -7.87 0.23 25.93
C SER A 234 -7.54 1.61 25.35
N ARG A 235 -6.27 1.88 25.05
CA ARG A 235 -5.85 3.16 24.45
C ARG A 235 -6.30 3.29 23.00
N LEU A 236 -6.17 2.23 22.21
CA LEU A 236 -6.65 2.20 20.83
C LEU A 236 -8.14 2.51 20.79
N ARG A 237 -8.94 1.93 21.70
CA ARG A 237 -10.35 2.27 21.84
C ARG A 237 -10.57 3.76 22.08
N THR A 238 -9.91 4.36 23.07
CA THR A 238 -10.04 5.80 23.36
C THR A 238 -9.63 6.70 22.20
N ILE A 239 -8.56 6.34 21.48
CA ILE A 239 -8.12 7.07 20.28
C ILE A 239 -9.21 7.01 19.20
N ARG A 240 -9.81 5.85 18.97
CA ARG A 240 -10.86 5.66 17.96
C ARG A 240 -12.19 6.27 18.38
N GLU A 241 -12.51 6.33 19.69
CA GLU A 241 -13.63 7.12 20.22
C GLU A 241 -13.45 8.62 19.88
N THR A 242 -12.22 9.14 20.01
CA THR A 242 -11.91 10.52 19.64
C THR A 242 -12.04 10.75 18.13
N GLU A 243 -11.57 9.80 17.31
CA GLU A 243 -11.74 9.84 15.85
C GLU A 243 -13.20 9.81 15.43
N LEU A 244 -14.03 9.00 16.10
CA LEU A 244 -15.46 8.93 15.87
C LEU A 244 -16.12 10.30 16.08
N GLU A 245 -15.78 11.00 17.17
CA GLU A 245 -16.31 12.34 17.45
C GLU A 245 -15.90 13.36 16.36
N PHE A 246 -14.67 13.31 15.86
CA PHE A 246 -14.24 14.16 14.75
C PHE A 246 -14.97 13.82 13.46
N ALA A 247 -15.13 12.54 13.14
CA ALA A 247 -15.85 12.08 11.96
C ALA A 247 -17.34 12.48 12.02
N GLU A 248 -17.94 12.46 13.21
CA GLU A 248 -19.30 12.95 13.46
C GLU A 248 -19.43 14.45 13.24
N ALA A 249 -18.48 15.25 13.75
CA ALA A 249 -18.45 16.69 13.52
C ALA A 249 -18.29 17.06 12.03
N LEU A 250 -17.60 16.21 11.26
CA LEU A 250 -17.36 16.43 9.83
C LEU A 250 -18.47 15.90 8.92
N GLY A 251 -19.36 15.05 9.43
CA GLY A 251 -20.34 14.31 8.64
C GLY A 251 -19.72 13.21 7.76
N TRP A 252 -18.58 12.66 8.17
CA TRP A 252 -17.81 11.66 7.42
C TRP A 252 -18.23 10.24 7.79
N ASP A 253 -19.32 9.74 7.21
CA ASP A 253 -19.92 8.44 7.59
C ASP A 253 -18.98 7.24 7.38
N LEU A 254 -18.09 7.29 6.39
CA LEU A 254 -17.09 6.25 6.19
C LEU A 254 -16.14 6.15 7.39
N HIS A 255 -15.59 7.27 7.83
CA HIS A 255 -14.69 7.32 8.99
C HIS A 255 -15.43 6.97 10.29
N ARG A 256 -16.71 7.32 10.42
CA ARG A 256 -17.54 6.87 11.56
C ARG A 256 -17.66 5.35 11.61
N LEU A 257 -17.91 4.70 10.47
CA LEU A 257 -17.99 3.25 10.39
C LEU A 257 -16.64 2.60 10.76
N LEU A 258 -15.53 3.09 10.20
CA LEU A 258 -14.19 2.56 10.49
C LEU A 258 -13.79 2.76 11.96
N ALA A 259 -14.07 3.93 12.54
CA ALA A 259 -13.80 4.19 13.94
C ALA A 259 -14.62 3.26 14.85
N ARG A 260 -15.93 3.10 14.59
CA ARG A 260 -16.80 2.16 15.33
C ARG A 260 -16.30 0.72 15.24
N PHE A 261 -15.95 0.26 14.04
CA PHE A 261 -15.35 -1.05 13.85
C PHE A 261 -14.14 -1.27 14.77
N HIS A 262 -13.20 -0.33 14.80
CA HIS A 262 -12.02 -0.47 15.65
C HIS A 262 -12.32 -0.36 17.15
N ILE A 263 -13.30 0.45 17.57
CA ILE A 263 -13.78 0.54 18.96
C ILE A 263 -14.35 -0.82 19.40
N ASP A 264 -15.29 -1.35 18.62
CA ASP A 264 -15.98 -2.61 18.91
C ASP A 264 -15.03 -3.79 18.88
N HIS A 265 -14.11 -3.81 17.90
CA HIS A 265 -13.08 -4.85 17.81
C HIS A 265 -12.11 -4.78 19.00
N ALA A 266 -11.61 -3.60 19.37
CA ALA A 266 -10.73 -3.45 20.54
C ALA A 266 -11.43 -3.88 21.84
N ARG A 267 -12.73 -3.56 21.97
CA ARG A 267 -13.55 -3.98 23.09
C ARG A 267 -13.74 -5.50 23.12
N ALA A 268 -14.06 -6.12 21.99
CA ALA A 268 -14.22 -7.57 21.88
C ALA A 268 -12.94 -8.31 22.28
N LEU A 269 -11.77 -7.82 21.86
CA LEU A 269 -10.48 -8.40 22.24
C LEU A 269 -10.14 -8.20 23.73
N ALA A 270 -10.49 -7.05 24.29
CA ALA A 270 -10.29 -6.76 25.72
C ALA A 270 -11.20 -7.60 26.62
N GLU A 271 -12.45 -7.83 26.20
CA GLU A 271 -13.45 -8.63 26.92
C GLU A 271 -13.35 -10.13 26.59
N GLU A 272 -12.49 -10.51 25.63
CA GLU A 272 -12.32 -11.89 25.15
C GLU A 272 -13.65 -12.53 24.69
N ASP A 273 -14.45 -11.75 23.95
CA ASP A 273 -15.77 -12.13 23.46
C ASP A 273 -15.72 -12.42 21.93
N PRO A 274 -15.69 -13.72 21.52
CA PRO A 274 -15.63 -14.10 20.11
C PRO A 274 -16.84 -13.64 19.30
N TRP A 275 -18.03 -13.63 19.92
CA TRP A 275 -19.26 -13.21 19.25
C TRP A 275 -19.19 -11.74 18.88
N ARG A 276 -18.74 -10.88 19.80
CA ARG A 276 -18.55 -9.45 19.51
C ARG A 276 -17.47 -9.21 18.47
N GLU A 277 -16.39 -9.99 18.49
CA GLU A 277 -15.32 -9.88 17.48
C GLU A 277 -15.87 -10.20 16.09
N MET A 278 -16.59 -11.31 15.96
CA MET A 278 -17.28 -11.73 14.74
C MET A 278 -18.28 -10.68 14.25
N HIS A 279 -19.11 -10.16 15.16
CA HIS A 279 -20.11 -9.15 14.84
C HIS A 279 -19.48 -7.85 14.35
N ALA A 280 -18.40 -7.37 14.99
CA ALA A 280 -17.71 -6.15 14.57
C ALA A 280 -17.18 -6.26 13.13
N VAL A 281 -16.53 -7.38 12.79
CA VAL A 281 -16.02 -7.62 11.43
C VAL A 281 -17.15 -7.83 10.42
N TYR A 282 -18.20 -8.55 10.80
CA TYR A 282 -19.38 -8.73 9.94
C TYR A 282 -20.05 -7.40 9.60
N THR A 283 -20.30 -6.55 10.61
CA THR A 283 -20.93 -5.24 10.43
C THR A 283 -20.15 -4.36 9.46
N VAL A 284 -18.83 -4.21 9.67
CA VAL A 284 -18.01 -3.39 8.77
C VAL A 284 -17.93 -3.99 7.36
N ALA A 285 -17.78 -5.31 7.25
CA ALA A 285 -17.70 -5.98 5.94
C ALA A 285 -18.99 -5.81 5.12
N ARG A 286 -20.15 -5.79 5.79
CA ARG A 286 -21.47 -5.61 5.19
C ARG A 286 -21.75 -4.15 4.79
N GLU A 287 -21.36 -3.19 5.62
CA GLU A 287 -21.74 -1.78 5.44
C GLU A 287 -20.74 -0.99 4.59
N LEU A 288 -19.45 -1.36 4.63
CA LEU A 288 -18.39 -0.65 3.93
C LEU A 288 -18.62 -0.57 2.41
N PRO A 289 -19.07 -1.63 1.70
CA PRO A 289 -19.27 -1.55 0.26
C PRO A 289 -20.28 -0.50 -0.17
N ALA A 290 -21.40 -0.38 0.53
CA ALA A 290 -22.42 0.62 0.26
C ALA A 290 -21.84 2.03 0.43
N LEU A 291 -21.19 2.30 1.56
CA LEU A 291 -20.58 3.61 1.85
C LEU A 291 -19.41 3.93 0.90
N ALA A 292 -18.62 2.95 0.48
CA ALA A 292 -17.49 3.18 -0.41
C ALA A 292 -17.95 3.53 -1.85
N LEU A 293 -19.01 2.87 -2.34
CA LEU A 293 -19.46 2.97 -3.73
C LEU A 293 -20.45 4.12 -3.99
N GLU A 294 -21.25 4.53 -3.00
CA GLU A 294 -22.32 5.53 -3.17
C GLU A 294 -21.85 6.98 -3.41
N SER A 295 -20.57 7.33 -3.20
CA SER A 295 -20.18 8.75 -3.01
C SER A 295 -18.93 9.24 -3.78
N ASP A 296 -18.52 8.57 -4.86
CA ASP A 296 -17.24 8.85 -5.53
C ASP A 296 -17.15 10.24 -6.24
N ARG A 297 -18.28 10.95 -6.41
CA ARG A 297 -18.33 12.23 -7.15
C ARG A 297 -18.29 13.50 -6.29
N ALA A 298 -18.51 13.42 -4.98
CA ALA A 298 -18.63 14.60 -4.11
C ALA A 298 -17.84 14.56 -2.80
N ARG A 299 -17.15 13.46 -2.48
CA ARG A 299 -16.34 13.37 -1.24
C ARG A 299 -15.05 14.17 -1.32
N GLU A 300 -14.74 14.82 -0.20
CA GLU A 300 -13.42 15.40 0.03
C GLU A 300 -12.35 14.29 -0.09
N PRO A 301 -11.16 14.59 -0.66
CA PRO A 301 -10.10 13.59 -0.83
C PRO A 301 -9.72 12.84 0.46
N GLN A 302 -9.84 13.51 1.61
CA GLN A 302 -9.51 12.99 2.94
C GLN A 302 -10.59 12.04 3.51
N ASP A 303 -11.81 12.07 2.97
CA ASP A 303 -12.93 11.18 3.33
C ASP A 303 -12.99 9.91 2.44
N ARG A 304 -11.90 9.59 1.75
CA ARG A 304 -11.81 8.42 0.88
C ARG A 304 -11.20 7.23 1.61
N LEU A 305 -11.71 6.05 1.31
CA LEU A 305 -11.18 4.78 1.82
C LEU A 305 -9.74 4.57 1.36
N GLN A 306 -8.81 4.26 2.26
CA GLN A 306 -7.46 3.86 1.86
C GLN A 306 -7.41 2.36 1.54
N ALA A 307 -6.61 1.98 0.55
CA ALA A 307 -6.47 0.58 0.16
C ALA A 307 -5.90 -0.30 1.30
N GLY A 308 -5.06 0.28 2.17
CA GLY A 308 -4.55 -0.40 3.36
C GLY A 308 -5.65 -0.74 4.37
N GLU A 309 -6.58 0.19 4.65
CA GLU A 309 -7.70 -0.03 5.57
C GLU A 309 -8.65 -1.13 5.07
N LEU A 310 -8.95 -1.11 3.76
CA LEU A 310 -9.72 -2.17 3.13
C LEU A 310 -9.01 -3.53 3.25
N SER A 311 -7.70 -3.55 3.07
CA SER A 311 -6.90 -4.77 3.20
C SER A 311 -6.92 -5.33 4.62
N GLU A 312 -6.85 -4.46 5.64
CA GLU A 312 -6.94 -4.87 7.04
C GLU A 312 -8.28 -5.53 7.36
N ILE A 313 -9.38 -5.00 6.83
CA ILE A 313 -10.73 -5.55 7.03
C ILE A 313 -10.87 -6.93 6.36
N ILE A 314 -10.42 -7.07 5.11
CA ILE A 314 -10.47 -8.36 4.41
C ILE A 314 -9.56 -9.38 5.12
N ALA A 315 -8.37 -8.98 5.56
CA ALA A 315 -7.48 -9.85 6.32
C ALA A 315 -8.07 -10.25 7.68
N ALA A 316 -8.82 -9.37 8.35
CA ALA A 316 -9.55 -9.69 9.58
C ALA A 316 -10.66 -10.73 9.32
N LEU A 317 -11.41 -10.60 8.22
CA LEU A 317 -12.41 -11.58 7.81
C LEU A 317 -11.78 -12.96 7.54
N CYS A 318 -10.64 -13.02 6.82
CA CYS A 318 -9.90 -14.26 6.64
C CYS A 318 -9.42 -14.86 7.96
N ARG A 319 -8.97 -14.03 8.91
CA ARG A 319 -8.54 -14.48 10.23
C ARG A 319 -9.68 -15.09 11.02
N ILE A 320 -10.86 -14.46 11.00
CA ILE A 320 -12.07 -14.93 11.66
C ILE A 320 -12.57 -16.24 11.06
N ASP A 321 -12.59 -16.37 9.73
CA ASP A 321 -12.90 -17.63 9.04
C ASP A 321 -11.95 -18.76 9.48
N MET A 322 -10.64 -18.49 9.45
CA MET A 322 -9.63 -19.46 9.86
C MET A 322 -9.67 -19.80 11.35
N ALA A 323 -10.06 -18.87 12.22
CA ALA A 323 -10.13 -19.06 13.67
C ALA A 323 -11.41 -19.77 14.06
N TYR A 324 -12.57 -19.26 13.67
CA TYR A 324 -13.86 -19.68 14.21
C TYR A 324 -14.65 -20.60 13.26
N GLY A 325 -14.41 -20.56 11.95
CA GLY A 325 -15.24 -21.30 10.98
C GLY A 325 -15.21 -22.83 11.13
N GLY A 326 -14.09 -23.38 11.61
CA GLY A 326 -13.95 -24.81 11.96
C GLY A 326 -13.83 -25.09 13.45
N ASP A 327 -14.14 -24.11 14.30
CA ASP A 327 -13.97 -24.23 15.74
C ASP A 327 -15.15 -24.98 16.41
N PRO A 328 -14.91 -25.98 17.28
CA PRO A 328 -16.00 -26.69 17.94
C PRO A 328 -16.89 -25.82 18.83
N GLU A 329 -16.33 -24.77 19.44
CA GLU A 329 -17.05 -23.92 20.39
C GLU A 329 -17.71 -22.73 19.69
N SER A 330 -17.03 -22.14 18.70
CA SER A 330 -17.47 -20.92 18.01
C SER A 330 -18.06 -21.15 16.61
N GLY A 331 -18.00 -22.38 16.08
CA GLY A 331 -18.40 -22.70 14.71
C GLY A 331 -19.88 -22.48 14.43
N GLU A 332 -20.77 -22.86 15.36
CA GLU A 332 -22.21 -22.60 15.22
C GLU A 332 -22.53 -21.10 15.16
N GLN A 333 -21.83 -20.31 15.99
CA GLN A 333 -21.95 -18.85 16.01
C GLN A 333 -21.44 -18.22 14.70
N PHE A 334 -20.30 -18.72 14.19
CA PHE A 334 -19.77 -18.29 12.90
C PHE A 334 -20.75 -18.58 11.77
N VAL A 335 -21.32 -19.78 11.70
CA VAL A 335 -22.32 -20.16 10.69
C VAL A 335 -23.59 -19.34 10.83
N ALA A 336 -24.06 -19.06 12.06
CA ALA A 336 -25.24 -18.24 12.30
C ALA A 336 -25.09 -16.79 11.79
N LEU A 337 -23.88 -16.22 11.91
CA LEU A 337 -23.62 -14.83 11.53
C LEU A 337 -23.21 -14.69 10.06
N PHE A 338 -22.27 -15.52 9.59
CA PHE A 338 -21.70 -15.43 8.25
C PHE A 338 -22.39 -16.36 7.25
N GLY A 339 -22.76 -17.57 7.65
CA GLY A 339 -23.36 -18.58 6.76
C GLY A 339 -22.66 -18.67 5.39
N ASP A 340 -23.45 -18.71 4.31
CA ASP A 340 -22.95 -18.68 2.93
C ASP A 340 -22.52 -17.27 2.47
N SER A 341 -22.73 -16.23 3.29
CA SER A 341 -22.49 -14.84 2.90
C SER A 341 -21.02 -14.42 3.00
N ALA A 342 -20.16 -15.17 3.68
CA ALA A 342 -18.74 -14.83 3.86
C ALA A 342 -18.04 -14.59 2.51
N GLN A 343 -18.29 -15.45 1.52
CA GLN A 343 -17.69 -15.30 0.20
C GLN A 343 -18.25 -14.07 -0.55
N THR A 344 -19.54 -13.79 -0.42
CA THR A 344 -20.17 -12.61 -1.02
C THR A 344 -19.58 -11.33 -0.42
N LEU A 345 -19.45 -11.25 0.90
CA LEU A 345 -18.81 -10.13 1.59
C LEU A 345 -17.38 -9.88 1.10
N ILE A 346 -16.59 -10.93 0.90
CA ILE A 346 -15.24 -10.81 0.33
C ILE A 346 -15.29 -10.23 -1.09
N GLN A 347 -16.20 -10.68 -1.95
CA GLN A 347 -16.32 -10.15 -3.31
C GLN A 347 -16.74 -8.69 -3.33
N ASP A 348 -17.71 -8.31 -2.50
CA ASP A 348 -18.18 -6.93 -2.39
C ASP A 348 -17.06 -6.00 -1.90
N LEU A 349 -16.29 -6.43 -0.89
CA LEU A 349 -15.12 -5.70 -0.40
C LEU A 349 -14.01 -5.60 -1.47
N LEU A 350 -13.76 -6.67 -2.24
CA LEU A 350 -12.78 -6.64 -3.33
C LEU A 350 -13.16 -5.62 -4.41
N ALA A 351 -14.46 -5.45 -4.70
CA ALA A 351 -14.93 -4.44 -5.65
C ALA A 351 -14.62 -3.01 -5.17
N CYS A 352 -14.57 -2.77 -3.86
CA CYS A 352 -14.25 -1.46 -3.29
C CYS A 352 -12.83 -0.98 -3.60
N PHE A 353 -11.87 -1.86 -3.92
CA PHE A 353 -10.52 -1.42 -4.33
C PHE A 353 -10.58 -0.41 -5.49
N ALA A 354 -11.60 -0.50 -6.34
CA ALA A 354 -11.84 0.43 -7.45
C ALA A 354 -11.81 1.92 -7.02
N VAL A 355 -12.36 2.22 -5.85
CA VAL A 355 -12.57 3.59 -5.34
C VAL A 355 -11.59 3.97 -4.23
N THR A 356 -10.64 3.09 -3.90
CA THR A 356 -9.64 3.35 -2.84
C THR A 356 -8.53 4.31 -3.27
N THR A 357 -7.92 4.97 -2.29
CA THR A 357 -6.72 5.80 -2.45
C THR A 357 -5.48 5.12 -1.86
N GLY A 358 -4.29 5.49 -2.35
CA GLY A 358 -2.99 5.00 -1.87
C GLY A 358 -2.67 3.55 -2.27
N GLU A 359 -1.54 3.34 -2.95
CA GLU A 359 -0.94 2.01 -3.27
C GLU A 359 -1.91 0.88 -3.69
N ARG A 360 -3.06 1.22 -4.31
CA ARG A 360 -4.17 0.28 -4.58
C ARG A 360 -3.72 -1.05 -5.17
N ARG A 361 -2.92 -1.01 -6.24
CA ARG A 361 -2.49 -2.23 -6.96
C ARG A 361 -1.71 -3.19 -6.06
N ARG A 362 -0.87 -2.66 -5.17
CA ARG A 362 -0.08 -3.44 -4.22
C ARG A 362 -1.00 -4.13 -3.21
N HIS A 363 -1.84 -3.36 -2.54
CA HIS A 363 -2.76 -3.85 -1.52
C HIS A 363 -3.77 -4.87 -2.07
N GLU A 364 -4.38 -4.58 -3.23
CA GLU A 364 -5.28 -5.49 -3.92
C GLU A 364 -4.56 -6.80 -4.32
N GLY A 365 -3.33 -6.69 -4.85
CA GLY A 365 -2.50 -7.83 -5.21
C GLY A 365 -2.14 -8.72 -4.01
N ASN A 366 -1.85 -8.11 -2.87
CA ASN A 366 -1.51 -8.78 -1.61
C ASN A 366 -2.72 -9.52 -1.03
N ILE A 367 -3.89 -8.88 -1.00
CA ILE A 367 -5.13 -9.52 -0.53
C ILE A 367 -5.54 -10.69 -1.42
N ARG A 368 -5.45 -10.53 -2.75
CA ARG A 368 -5.74 -11.65 -3.67
C ARG A 368 -4.78 -12.82 -3.47
N ALA A 369 -3.51 -12.56 -3.19
CA ALA A 369 -2.54 -13.59 -2.83
C ALA A 369 -2.91 -14.29 -1.50
N LEU A 370 -3.29 -13.52 -0.47
CA LEU A 370 -3.74 -14.05 0.82
C LEU A 370 -4.96 -14.97 0.64
N LEU A 371 -5.96 -14.54 -0.13
CA LEU A 371 -7.17 -15.32 -0.39
C LEU A 371 -6.88 -16.62 -1.14
N ARG A 372 -5.99 -16.59 -2.15
CA ARG A 372 -5.56 -17.81 -2.86
C ARG A 372 -4.84 -18.78 -1.93
N LEU A 373 -3.98 -18.28 -1.06
CA LEU A 373 -3.23 -19.11 -0.12
C LEU A 373 -4.15 -19.69 0.98
N SER A 374 -5.12 -18.91 1.46
CA SER A 374 -6.17 -19.38 2.38
C SER A 374 -7.02 -20.48 1.76
N GLU A 375 -7.49 -20.27 0.53
CA GLU A 375 -8.25 -21.25 -0.23
C GLU A 375 -7.45 -22.53 -0.47
N PHE A 376 -6.16 -22.43 -0.83
CA PHE A 376 -5.27 -23.57 -0.94
C PHE A 376 -5.16 -24.34 0.38
N ALA A 377 -4.96 -23.64 1.49
CA ALA A 377 -4.84 -24.23 2.82
C ALA A 377 -6.13 -24.90 3.30
N ARG A 378 -7.31 -24.39 2.89
CA ARG A 378 -8.60 -25.01 3.16
C ARG A 378 -8.75 -26.32 2.39
N ARG A 379 -8.46 -26.32 1.08
CA ARG A 379 -8.51 -27.53 0.27
C ARG A 379 -7.58 -28.61 0.80
N THR A 380 -6.32 -28.26 1.06
CA THR A 380 -5.29 -29.22 1.49
C THR A 380 -5.41 -29.68 2.95
N GLY A 381 -6.03 -28.90 3.83
CA GLY A 381 -6.24 -29.27 5.23
C GLY A 381 -7.26 -30.40 5.46
N HIS A 382 -8.09 -30.72 4.46
CA HIS A 382 -9.12 -31.78 4.55
C HIS A 382 -8.80 -33.00 3.67
N ILE A 383 -7.72 -32.95 2.89
CA ILE A 383 -7.39 -34.01 1.94
C ILE A 383 -6.57 -35.08 2.66
N THR A 384 -7.15 -36.26 2.81
CA THR A 384 -6.43 -37.48 3.22
C THR A 384 -5.81 -38.23 2.04
N ASP A 385 -6.14 -37.85 0.81
CA ASP A 385 -5.65 -38.46 -0.42
C ASP A 385 -4.34 -37.80 -0.93
N PRO A 386 -3.22 -38.54 -0.97
CA PRO A 386 -1.96 -38.02 -1.49
C PRO A 386 -2.04 -37.48 -2.93
N ALA A 387 -2.84 -38.12 -3.81
CA ALA A 387 -2.93 -37.73 -5.22
C ALA A 387 -3.59 -36.34 -5.39
N THR A 388 -4.64 -36.07 -4.62
CA THR A 388 -5.30 -34.76 -4.61
C THR A 388 -4.39 -33.67 -4.05
N THR A 389 -3.54 -33.99 -3.07
CA THR A 389 -2.53 -33.05 -2.53
C THR A 389 -1.46 -32.71 -3.56
N VAL A 390 -0.93 -33.72 -4.27
CA VAL A 390 0.03 -33.52 -5.37
C VAL A 390 -0.57 -32.62 -6.45
N ALA A 391 -1.79 -32.92 -6.91
CA ALA A 391 -2.47 -32.12 -7.92
C ALA A 391 -2.72 -30.67 -7.46
N ALA A 392 -3.12 -30.46 -6.20
CA ALA A 392 -3.31 -29.11 -5.66
C ALA A 392 -2.00 -28.30 -5.65
N VAL A 393 -0.89 -28.92 -5.24
CA VAL A 393 0.44 -28.31 -5.20
C VAL A 393 0.95 -27.97 -6.60
N GLU A 394 0.85 -28.89 -7.56
CA GLU A 394 1.28 -28.68 -8.94
C GLU A 394 0.47 -27.59 -9.66
N ASN A 395 -0.84 -27.52 -9.36
CA ASN A 395 -1.72 -26.51 -9.93
C ASN A 395 -1.51 -25.11 -9.32
N TYR A 396 -0.87 -24.98 -8.16
CA TYR A 396 -0.61 -23.69 -7.52
C TYR A 396 0.65 -22.99 -8.07
N ARG A 397 0.61 -22.63 -9.35
CA ARG A 397 1.75 -22.04 -10.09
C ARG A 397 2.22 -20.67 -9.57
N GLN A 398 1.39 -19.93 -8.83
CA GLN A 398 1.71 -18.58 -8.32
C GLN A 398 2.24 -18.57 -6.88
N ALA A 399 2.45 -19.75 -6.28
CA ALA A 399 2.72 -19.87 -4.85
C ALA A 399 3.86 -18.98 -4.36
N ALA A 400 5.00 -18.89 -5.06
CA ALA A 400 6.11 -18.06 -4.61
C ALA A 400 5.79 -16.55 -4.54
N VAL A 401 5.18 -16.01 -5.60
CA VAL A 401 4.78 -14.60 -5.63
C VAL A 401 3.74 -14.35 -4.54
N ASP A 402 2.81 -15.26 -4.34
CA ASP A 402 1.79 -15.15 -3.31
C ASP A 402 2.38 -15.21 -1.88
N LEU A 403 3.34 -16.10 -1.63
CA LEU A 403 4.01 -16.22 -0.33
C LEU A 403 4.89 -14.99 0.01
N LEU A 404 5.39 -14.27 -1.00
CA LEU A 404 6.07 -12.98 -0.85
C LEU A 404 5.07 -11.83 -0.61
N ARG A 405 4.02 -11.75 -1.43
CA ARG A 405 2.98 -10.71 -1.32
C ARG A 405 2.24 -10.75 0.02
N THR A 406 2.15 -11.93 0.63
CA THR A 406 1.52 -12.11 1.94
C THR A 406 2.41 -11.75 3.13
N ALA A 407 3.65 -11.28 2.92
CA ALA A 407 4.60 -10.97 3.98
C ALA A 407 4.09 -9.98 5.04
N GLU A 408 3.18 -9.07 4.67
CA GLU A 408 2.64 -8.06 5.57
C GLU A 408 1.57 -8.59 6.56
N PHE A 409 1.01 -9.79 6.33
CA PHE A 409 -0.10 -10.33 7.14
C PHE A 409 0.34 -11.12 8.39
N GLY A 410 1.63 -11.07 8.75
CA GLY A 410 2.16 -11.60 10.01
C GLY A 410 1.76 -13.06 10.29
N ALA A 411 1.19 -13.32 11.46
CA ALA A 411 0.84 -14.67 11.91
C ALA A 411 -0.17 -15.41 11.00
N LEU A 412 -1.08 -14.68 10.37
CA LEU A 412 -2.04 -15.24 9.42
C LEU A 412 -1.28 -15.85 8.23
N ARG A 413 -0.29 -15.12 7.72
CA ARG A 413 0.61 -15.61 6.68
C ARG A 413 1.42 -16.80 7.17
N ASP A 414 2.02 -16.73 8.36
CA ASP A 414 2.90 -17.80 8.86
C ASP A 414 2.18 -19.14 8.95
N LEU A 415 0.93 -19.15 9.43
CA LEU A 415 0.08 -20.36 9.43
C LEU A 415 -0.20 -20.91 8.04
N LEU A 416 -0.54 -20.02 7.09
CA LEU A 416 -0.84 -20.39 5.72
C LEU A 416 0.40 -20.90 4.96
N VAL A 417 1.55 -20.26 5.18
CA VAL A 417 2.86 -20.69 4.65
C VAL A 417 3.22 -22.06 5.21
N ALA A 418 3.08 -22.27 6.53
CA ALA A 418 3.39 -23.55 7.15
C ALA A 418 2.54 -24.70 6.58
N ARG A 419 1.24 -24.46 6.35
CA ARG A 419 0.35 -25.41 5.68
C ARG A 419 0.78 -25.70 4.23
N TYR A 420 1.15 -24.66 3.48
CA TYR A 420 1.67 -24.84 2.11
C TYR A 420 2.95 -25.67 2.08
N LEU A 421 3.92 -25.36 2.95
CA LEU A 421 5.19 -26.09 3.04
C LEU A 421 4.98 -27.56 3.43
N THR A 422 4.04 -27.82 4.35
CA THR A 422 3.66 -29.17 4.76
C THR A 422 3.05 -29.95 3.59
N ALA A 423 2.08 -29.36 2.87
CA ALA A 423 1.48 -29.98 1.69
C ALA A 423 2.51 -30.23 0.57
N LYS A 424 3.45 -29.29 0.38
CA LYS A 424 4.55 -29.43 -0.59
C LYS A 424 5.48 -30.58 -0.23
N ALA A 425 5.83 -30.75 1.04
CA ALA A 425 6.67 -31.85 1.51
C ALA A 425 6.00 -33.22 1.28
N TYR A 426 4.71 -33.35 1.62
CA TYR A 426 3.95 -34.57 1.38
C TYR A 426 3.82 -34.89 -0.12
N SER A 427 3.58 -33.88 -0.95
CA SER A 427 3.54 -34.03 -2.41
C SER A 427 4.86 -34.60 -2.94
N LEU A 428 6.01 -34.09 -2.50
CA LEU A 428 7.32 -34.60 -2.93
C LEU A 428 7.56 -36.04 -2.49
N THR A 429 7.19 -36.37 -1.25
CA THR A 429 7.33 -37.73 -0.70
C THR A 429 6.48 -38.75 -1.47
N ALA A 430 5.25 -38.38 -1.85
CA ALA A 430 4.37 -39.23 -2.64
C ALA A 430 4.93 -39.50 -4.05
N THR A 431 5.49 -38.49 -4.70
CA THR A 431 6.10 -38.62 -6.05
C THR A 431 7.37 -39.48 -6.03
N GLU A 432 8.16 -39.43 -4.95
CA GLU A 432 9.35 -40.29 -4.77
C GLU A 432 8.99 -41.78 -4.57
N THR A 433 7.79 -42.07 -4.06
CA THR A 433 7.36 -43.45 -3.76
C THR A 433 6.81 -44.19 -5.00
N ASP A 434 6.24 -43.45 -5.97
CA ASP A 434 5.67 -44.01 -7.20
C ASP A 434 6.67 -44.12 -8.38
N ALA A 435 7.79 -43.40 -8.33
CA ALA A 435 8.82 -43.46 -9.37
C ALA A 435 9.85 -44.56 -9.06
N ARG A 436 10.03 -45.53 -9.98
CA ARG A 436 11.27 -46.33 -10.02
C ARG A 436 12.47 -45.37 -10.03
N PRO A 437 13.63 -45.72 -9.43
CA PRO A 437 14.81 -44.86 -9.37
C PRO A 437 15.36 -44.67 -10.78
N THR A 438 14.75 -43.74 -11.49
CA THR A 438 15.17 -43.25 -12.78
C THR A 438 15.93 -41.98 -12.43
N GLU A 439 17.16 -41.88 -12.91
CA GLU A 439 18.08 -40.79 -12.62
C GLU A 439 17.36 -39.43 -12.56
N PRO A 440 17.70 -38.58 -11.57
CA PRO A 440 17.01 -37.31 -11.38
C PRO A 440 17.01 -36.55 -12.71
N ALA A 441 15.81 -36.27 -13.23
CA ALA A 441 15.65 -35.55 -14.49
C ALA A 441 16.49 -34.27 -14.44
N ALA A 442 17.45 -34.16 -15.36
CA ALA A 442 18.62 -33.27 -15.31
C ALA A 442 18.32 -31.76 -15.44
N GLY A 443 17.17 -31.26 -14.96
CA GLY A 443 16.72 -29.87 -15.13
C GLY A 443 16.23 -29.17 -13.87
N SER A 444 16.44 -29.73 -12.67
CA SER A 444 16.11 -29.06 -11.40
C SER A 444 17.34 -28.40 -10.79
N ILE A 445 17.25 -27.10 -10.48
CA ILE A 445 18.37 -26.30 -9.94
C ILE A 445 18.48 -26.47 -8.41
N VAL A 446 17.37 -26.75 -7.71
CA VAL A 446 17.36 -27.14 -6.30
C VAL A 446 16.18 -28.08 -6.04
N HIS A 447 16.43 -29.28 -5.57
CA HIS A 447 15.38 -30.14 -5.01
C HIS A 447 15.28 -29.88 -3.49
N PRO A 448 14.29 -29.10 -3.00
CA PRO A 448 14.11 -28.95 -1.57
C PRO A 448 13.75 -30.32 -0.98
N ARG A 449 14.58 -30.82 -0.06
CA ARG A 449 14.30 -32.08 0.64
C ARG A 449 12.99 -31.94 1.44
N PRO A 450 12.08 -32.93 1.40
CA PRO A 450 10.83 -32.89 2.17
C PRO A 450 11.04 -32.55 3.65
N GLU A 451 12.07 -33.12 4.28
CA GLU A 451 12.47 -32.87 5.66
C GLU A 451 12.76 -31.38 5.94
N GLY A 452 13.46 -30.69 5.04
CA GLY A 452 13.78 -29.27 5.18
C GLY A 452 12.54 -28.38 5.07
N LEU A 453 11.56 -28.77 4.25
CA LEU A 453 10.28 -28.07 4.13
C LEU A 453 9.41 -28.27 5.38
N LEU A 454 9.38 -29.49 5.94
CA LEU A 454 8.68 -29.76 7.21
C LEU A 454 9.33 -28.99 8.36
N GLN A 455 10.67 -28.96 8.44
CA GLN A 455 11.38 -28.18 9.45
C GLN A 455 11.08 -26.68 9.32
N ALA A 456 11.03 -26.15 8.10
CA ALA A 456 10.64 -24.76 7.86
C ALA A 456 9.19 -24.49 8.28
N ALA A 457 8.26 -25.42 7.99
CA ALA A 457 6.87 -25.32 8.44
C ALA A 457 6.77 -25.27 9.98
N VAL A 458 7.52 -26.11 10.70
CA VAL A 458 7.62 -26.04 12.17
C VAL A 458 8.09 -24.67 12.63
N GLN A 459 9.11 -24.08 12.00
CA GLN A 459 9.60 -22.75 12.38
C GLN A 459 8.55 -21.64 12.18
N PHE A 460 7.72 -21.74 11.14
CA PHE A 460 6.60 -20.82 10.93
C PHE A 460 5.50 -21.00 11.98
N TYR A 461 5.16 -22.24 12.32
CA TYR A 461 4.22 -22.54 13.41
C TYR A 461 4.73 -22.02 14.76
N ASP A 462 6.00 -22.25 15.09
CA ASP A 462 6.64 -21.78 16.32
C ASP A 462 6.69 -20.25 16.38
N HIS A 463 6.94 -19.60 15.24
CA HIS A 463 6.89 -18.15 15.15
C HIS A 463 5.47 -17.63 15.42
N ALA A 464 4.46 -18.13 14.70
CA ALA A 464 3.07 -17.76 14.92
C ALA A 464 2.65 -18.02 16.38
N ALA A 465 3.03 -19.15 16.95
CA ALA A 465 2.77 -19.47 18.36
C ALA A 465 3.49 -18.52 19.34
N GLY A 466 4.67 -18.01 18.98
CA GLY A 466 5.47 -17.12 19.84
C GLY A 466 5.01 -15.66 19.83
N VAL A 467 4.75 -15.09 18.64
CA VAL A 467 4.57 -13.63 18.46
C VAL A 467 3.13 -13.16 18.33
N THR A 468 2.17 -14.07 18.17
CA THR A 468 0.76 -13.71 17.98
C THR A 468 0.10 -13.35 19.30
N SER A 469 -0.84 -12.40 19.28
CA SER A 469 -1.70 -12.11 20.44
C SER A 469 -2.36 -13.38 20.99
N PRO A 470 -2.48 -13.53 22.33
CA PRO A 470 -3.28 -14.57 22.96
C PRO A 470 -4.79 -14.30 22.93
N ARG A 471 -5.26 -13.15 22.42
CA ARG A 471 -6.67 -12.72 22.49
C ARG A 471 -7.42 -12.93 21.18
N GLY A 472 -8.72 -13.19 21.29
CA GLY A 472 -9.66 -13.32 20.16
C GLY A 472 -9.21 -14.32 19.10
N SER A 473 -9.51 -14.03 17.84
CA SER A 473 -9.20 -14.90 16.70
C SER A 473 -7.69 -15.17 16.58
N ALA A 474 -6.86 -14.19 16.93
CA ALA A 474 -5.40 -14.33 16.96
C ALA A 474 -4.96 -15.36 18.02
N GLY A 475 -5.58 -15.36 19.21
CA GLY A 475 -5.34 -16.32 20.27
C GLY A 475 -5.69 -17.75 19.89
N VAL A 476 -6.85 -17.96 19.24
CA VAL A 476 -7.25 -19.27 18.71
C VAL A 476 -6.23 -19.77 17.68
N LEU A 477 -5.82 -18.90 16.76
CA LEU A 477 -4.81 -19.23 15.75
C LEU A 477 -3.43 -19.49 16.36
N ARG A 478 -3.04 -18.78 17.43
CA ARG A 478 -1.82 -19.03 18.21
C ARG A 478 -1.83 -20.44 18.81
N ALA A 479 -2.93 -20.84 19.45
CA ALA A 479 -3.09 -22.18 20.04
C ALA A 479 -3.01 -23.27 18.96
N ARG A 480 -3.70 -23.08 17.83
CA ARG A 480 -3.64 -23.99 16.68
C ARG A 480 -2.24 -24.07 16.07
N ALA A 481 -1.51 -22.96 16.00
CA ALA A 481 -0.13 -22.96 15.54
C ALA A 481 0.77 -23.80 16.46
N ALA A 482 0.62 -23.64 17.78
CA ALA A 482 1.37 -24.40 18.77
C ALA A 482 1.09 -25.90 18.67
N GLN A 483 -0.20 -26.28 18.55
CA GLN A 483 -0.62 -27.66 18.37
C GLN A 483 -0.10 -28.26 17.07
N ALA A 484 -0.33 -27.60 15.93
CA ALA A 484 0.13 -28.08 14.62
C ALA A 484 1.65 -28.20 14.54
N GLY A 485 2.40 -27.26 15.15
CA GLY A 485 3.85 -27.34 15.25
C GLY A 485 4.31 -28.54 16.09
N ALA A 486 3.63 -28.84 17.20
CA ALA A 486 3.93 -30.02 18.03
C ALA A 486 3.63 -31.33 17.30
N GLU A 487 2.45 -31.45 16.67
CA GLU A 487 2.05 -32.60 15.87
C GLU A 487 3.03 -32.86 14.71
N LEU A 488 3.45 -31.80 14.01
CA LEU A 488 4.39 -31.91 12.89
C LEU A 488 5.79 -32.33 13.37
N ARG A 489 6.23 -31.91 14.56
CA ARG A 489 7.51 -32.37 15.14
C ARG A 489 7.54 -33.87 15.43
N HIS A 490 6.38 -34.48 15.71
CA HIS A 490 6.28 -35.92 15.91
C HIS A 490 6.31 -36.73 14.60
N SER A 491 6.05 -36.10 13.46
CA SER A 491 6.05 -36.75 12.13
C SER A 491 7.35 -36.55 11.33
N VAL A 492 8.26 -35.68 11.78
CA VAL A 492 9.57 -35.46 11.17
C VAL A 492 10.58 -36.50 11.69
N PRO A 493 11.18 -37.34 10.82
CA PRO A 493 12.30 -38.21 11.20
C PRO A 493 13.48 -37.37 11.73
N ALA A 494 14.20 -37.88 12.74
CA ALA A 494 15.36 -37.17 13.31
C ALA A 494 16.37 -36.80 12.20
N ALA A 495 16.77 -35.53 12.15
CA ALA A 495 17.56 -34.97 11.07
C ALA A 495 18.90 -35.72 10.90
N ALA A 496 19.19 -36.16 9.68
CA ALA A 496 20.56 -36.42 9.23
C ALA A 496 21.23 -35.07 8.92
N ASP A 497 22.39 -34.85 9.54
CA ASP A 497 23.31 -33.71 9.49
C ASP A 497 22.91 -32.42 8.71
N PRO A 498 22.88 -31.23 9.36
CA PRO A 498 22.49 -29.95 8.74
C PRO A 498 23.49 -29.34 7.74
N HIS A 499 24.56 -30.04 7.35
CA HIS A 499 25.72 -29.44 6.67
C HIS A 499 25.96 -29.85 5.22
N THR A 500 25.12 -30.70 4.63
CA THR A 500 25.25 -31.11 3.22
C THR A 500 24.13 -30.53 2.36
N ALA A 501 24.15 -29.22 2.14
CA ALA A 501 23.38 -28.57 1.08
C ALA A 501 24.36 -28.06 0.02
N GLU A 502 24.87 -28.98 -0.80
CA GLU A 502 25.77 -28.65 -1.90
C GLU A 502 25.04 -27.92 -3.03
N THR A 503 25.68 -26.84 -3.46
CA THR A 503 25.40 -26.00 -4.61
C THR A 503 25.66 -26.74 -5.93
N GLY A 504 24.66 -26.85 -6.81
CA GLY A 504 24.81 -27.37 -8.17
C GLY A 504 24.05 -26.53 -9.20
N VAL A 505 24.71 -26.17 -10.29
CA VAL A 505 24.21 -25.28 -11.36
C VAL A 505 24.17 -26.03 -12.71
N LEU A 506 22.94 -26.10 -13.25
CA LEU A 506 22.44 -26.02 -14.64
C LEU A 506 22.82 -27.03 -15.75
N ALA A 507 21.76 -27.58 -16.38
CA ALA A 507 21.41 -27.32 -17.79
C ALA A 507 19.91 -27.57 -18.10
N GLY A 508 19.22 -26.65 -18.81
CA GLY A 508 17.97 -26.96 -19.55
C GLY A 508 16.81 -25.95 -19.49
N GLY A 509 16.51 -25.31 -20.64
CA GLY A 509 15.23 -24.64 -20.99
C GLY A 509 14.93 -23.27 -20.35
N GLU A 510 15.39 -22.17 -20.96
CA GLU A 510 15.51 -20.84 -20.32
C GLU A 510 14.24 -20.27 -19.64
N PHE A 511 13.05 -20.38 -20.22
CA PHE A 511 11.88 -19.64 -19.67
C PHE A 511 11.08 -20.38 -18.59
N ASP A 512 10.78 -21.68 -18.77
CA ASP A 512 10.10 -22.46 -17.71
C ASP A 512 11.08 -22.81 -16.56
N SER A 513 12.39 -22.78 -16.82
CA SER A 513 13.46 -22.87 -15.81
C SER A 513 13.46 -21.66 -14.89
N ILE A 514 13.32 -20.44 -15.41
CA ILE A 514 13.34 -19.21 -14.61
C ILE A 514 12.15 -19.15 -13.64
N ALA A 515 10.92 -19.49 -14.08
CA ALA A 515 9.76 -19.49 -13.19
C ALA A 515 9.85 -20.55 -12.09
N ARG A 516 10.40 -21.74 -12.41
CA ARG A 516 10.67 -22.80 -11.42
C ARG A 516 11.80 -22.42 -10.47
N ALA A 517 12.86 -21.81 -10.98
CA ALA A 517 13.97 -21.29 -10.18
C ALA A 517 13.51 -20.16 -9.24
N ILE A 518 12.60 -19.27 -9.65
CA ILE A 518 11.99 -18.26 -8.78
C ILE A 518 11.17 -18.94 -7.68
N ASN A 519 10.39 -19.97 -8.01
CA ASN A 519 9.64 -20.73 -7.00
C ASN A 519 10.55 -21.37 -5.96
N ASP A 520 11.64 -22.01 -6.39
CA ASP A 520 12.59 -22.67 -5.50
C ASP A 520 13.42 -21.66 -4.70
N LEU A 521 13.82 -20.54 -5.32
CA LEU A 521 14.61 -19.49 -4.69
C LEU A 521 13.76 -18.72 -3.67
N VAL A 522 12.48 -18.49 -3.93
CA VAL A 522 11.54 -17.90 -2.96
C VAL A 522 11.22 -18.89 -1.84
N LEU A 523 11.06 -20.19 -2.13
CA LEU A 523 10.95 -21.22 -1.09
C LEU A 523 12.20 -21.28 -0.19
N ILE A 524 13.40 -21.15 -0.75
CA ILE A 524 14.67 -21.05 -0.02
C ILE A 524 14.76 -19.75 0.79
N VAL A 525 14.26 -18.64 0.22
CA VAL A 525 14.21 -17.33 0.88
C VAL A 525 13.22 -17.30 2.04
N ILE A 526 12.09 -17.97 1.90
CA ILE A 526 11.02 -18.03 2.91
C ILE A 526 11.36 -19.06 4.00
N SER A 527 12.00 -20.18 3.66
CA SER A 527 12.49 -21.15 4.64
C SER A 527 13.67 -20.62 5.49
N ARG A 528 14.38 -19.59 5.02
CA ARG A 528 15.43 -18.90 5.79
C ARG A 528 14.89 -17.60 6.39
N ARG A 529 14.34 -17.71 7.61
CA ARG A 529 13.71 -16.63 8.39
C ARG A 529 14.50 -15.29 8.35
N ASN A 530 13.77 -14.18 8.17
CA ASN A 530 14.17 -12.80 8.49
C ASN A 530 15.35 -12.15 7.74
N ARG A 531 15.67 -12.52 6.50
CA ARG A 531 16.74 -11.81 5.76
C ARG A 531 16.34 -10.53 5.05
N PHE A 532 15.06 -10.32 4.73
CA PHE A 532 14.62 -9.18 3.93
C PHE A 532 13.74 -8.20 4.70
N THR A 533 14.06 -6.92 4.57
CA THR A 533 13.26 -5.77 5.01
C THR A 533 12.03 -5.60 4.12
N ASP A 534 11.00 -4.88 4.60
CA ASP A 534 9.82 -4.53 3.80
C ASP A 534 10.19 -3.85 2.48
N THR A 535 11.23 -3.02 2.49
CA THR A 535 11.76 -2.34 1.31
C THR A 535 12.44 -3.30 0.34
N GLU A 536 13.16 -4.30 0.84
CA GLU A 536 13.75 -5.33 -0.02
C GLU A 536 12.70 -6.27 -0.62
N ILE A 537 11.66 -6.61 0.15
CA ILE A 537 10.51 -7.38 -0.35
C ILE A 537 9.78 -6.58 -1.44
N ALA A 538 9.54 -5.28 -1.21
CA ALA A 538 8.93 -4.40 -2.22
C ALA A 538 9.78 -4.34 -3.50
N ARG A 539 11.09 -4.14 -3.38
CA ARG A 539 12.01 -4.13 -4.54
C ARG A 539 12.08 -5.48 -5.26
N LEU A 540 12.03 -6.59 -4.53
CA LEU A 540 11.97 -7.93 -5.13
C LEU A 540 10.66 -8.12 -5.90
N LEU A 541 9.53 -7.67 -5.35
CA LEU A 541 8.24 -7.72 -6.04
C LEU A 541 8.21 -6.81 -7.28
N GLU A 542 8.81 -5.62 -7.22
CA GLU A 542 8.96 -4.72 -8.38
C GLU A 542 9.75 -5.35 -9.54
N LEU A 543 10.68 -6.25 -9.24
CA LEU A 543 11.45 -7.00 -10.24
C LEU A 543 10.71 -8.24 -10.76
N VAL A 544 10.01 -8.96 -9.87
CA VAL A 544 9.36 -10.24 -10.17
C VAL A 544 8.01 -10.04 -10.85
N ASP A 545 7.24 -9.02 -10.48
CA ASP A 545 5.88 -8.78 -11.00
C ASP A 545 5.85 -8.58 -12.53
N PRO A 546 6.69 -7.74 -13.16
CA PRO A 546 6.69 -7.57 -14.60
C PRO A 546 7.11 -8.85 -15.35
N MET A 547 8.01 -9.65 -14.75
CA MET A 547 8.45 -10.92 -15.32
C MET A 547 7.33 -11.94 -15.28
N TYR A 548 6.62 -12.02 -14.15
CA TYR A 548 5.49 -12.93 -13.97
C TYR A 548 4.31 -12.54 -14.88
N ASP A 549 3.98 -11.26 -14.95
CA ASP A 549 2.95 -10.72 -15.84
C ASP A 549 3.30 -10.96 -17.31
N TYR A 550 4.57 -10.78 -17.72
CA TYR A 550 5.01 -11.08 -19.09
C TYR A 550 4.93 -12.57 -19.43
N ILE A 551 5.36 -13.45 -18.52
CA ILE A 551 5.34 -14.92 -18.72
C ILE A 551 3.90 -15.44 -18.77
N THR A 552 3.00 -14.88 -17.96
CA THR A 552 1.60 -15.31 -17.88
C THR A 552 0.70 -14.66 -18.94
N ALA A 553 0.94 -13.40 -19.31
CA ALA A 553 0.21 -12.72 -20.38
C ALA A 553 0.68 -13.12 -21.79
N GLY A 554 1.93 -13.59 -21.94
CA GLY A 554 2.48 -14.08 -23.21
C GLY A 554 1.98 -15.46 -23.66
N ARG A 555 1.02 -16.07 -22.96
CA ARG A 555 0.38 -17.34 -23.31
C ARG A 555 -1.03 -17.19 -23.93
N ASN A 556 -1.42 -15.98 -24.34
CA ASN A 556 -2.63 -15.74 -25.14
C ASN A 556 -2.32 -15.51 -26.61
#